data_AF-A0A7L2JG00-F1
#
_entry.id   AF-A0A7L2JG00-F1
#
_cell.length_a   1.000
_cell.length_b   1.000
_cell.length_c   1.000
_cell.angle_alpha   90.00
_cell.angle_beta   90.00
_cell.angle_gamma   90.00
#
_symmetry.space_group_name_H-M   'P 1'
#
loop_
_entity.id
_entity.type
_entity.pdbx_description
1 polymer ?
#
loop_
_entity_poly.entity_id
_entity_poly.type
_entity_poly.pdbx_seq_one_letter_code
_entity_poly.pdbx_strand_id
1 'polypeptide(L)'
;RQQEIEEKLIEEETARRVEELVAKRVEEELEKRKDEIEREVLRRVEEAKRIMEKQLLEELERQRQAELAAQKAREEEERAKREELERILEENNRKIAEAQAKLAEEQLKIVEEQRKIHEERMKLEQERQRQQKEEQKIILGKGKSRPKLSFSLKSQD
;
A
#
# COMPACT_ATOMS: atom_id res chain seq x y z
N ARG A 1 106.44 43.58 -7.76
CA ARG A 1 106.36 42.15 -8.13
C ARG A 1 105.88 41.25 -6.99
N GLN A 2 106.58 41.09 -5.86
CA GLN A 2 106.04 40.25 -4.74
C GLN A 2 104.80 40.87 -4.07
N GLN A 3 104.83 42.18 -3.77
CA GLN A 3 103.69 42.89 -3.19
C GLN A 3 102.44 42.86 -4.08
N GLU A 4 102.58 42.98 -5.41
CA GLU A 4 101.47 42.92 -6.35
C GLU A 4 100.83 41.52 -6.44
N ILE A 5 101.59 40.45 -6.17
CA ILE A 5 101.06 39.08 -6.16
C ILE A 5 100.28 38.86 -4.86
N GLU A 6 100.80 39.35 -3.74
CA GLU A 6 100.16 39.27 -2.43
C GLU A 6 98.86 40.11 -2.38
N GLU A 7 98.88 41.32 -2.95
CA GLU A 7 97.71 42.19 -3.06
C GLU A 7 96.62 41.55 -3.93
N LYS A 8 96.97 40.94 -5.06
CA LYS A 8 96.03 40.18 -5.90
C LYS A 8 95.46 38.94 -5.20
N LEU A 9 96.26 38.24 -4.41
CA LEU A 9 95.77 37.09 -3.62
C LEU A 9 94.78 37.53 -2.54
N ILE A 10 95.03 38.67 -1.89
CA ILE A 10 94.11 39.26 -0.90
C ILE A 10 92.82 39.76 -1.57
N GLU A 11 92.92 40.40 -2.74
CA GLU A 11 91.74 40.81 -3.54
C GLU A 11 90.89 39.60 -3.96
N GLU A 12 91.51 38.50 -4.39
CA GLU A 12 90.79 37.29 -4.77
C GLU A 12 90.16 36.60 -3.55
N GLU A 13 90.87 36.51 -2.43
CA GLU A 13 90.35 35.95 -1.18
C GLU A 13 89.17 36.77 -0.63
N THR A 14 89.28 38.10 -0.68
CA THR A 14 88.20 39.00 -0.26
C THR A 14 87.00 38.93 -1.20
N ALA A 15 87.20 38.86 -2.52
CA ALA A 15 86.13 38.66 -3.50
C ALA A 15 85.38 37.34 -3.27
N ARG A 16 86.11 36.23 -3.04
CA ARG A 16 85.51 34.92 -2.69
C ARG A 16 84.70 34.98 -1.40
N ARG A 17 85.21 35.66 -0.37
CA ARG A 17 84.51 35.81 0.91
C ARG A 17 83.23 36.66 0.78
N VAL A 18 83.26 37.70 -0.06
CA VAL A 18 82.06 38.50 -0.36
C VAL A 18 81.04 37.67 -1.14
N GLU A 19 81.47 36.90 -2.15
CA GLU A 19 80.60 36.03 -2.93
C GLU A 19 79.91 34.97 -2.05
N GLU A 20 80.66 34.32 -1.15
CA GLU A 20 80.10 33.33 -0.22
C GLU A 20 79.08 33.95 0.75
N LEU A 21 79.36 35.15 1.27
CA LEU A 21 78.42 35.88 2.14
C LEU A 21 77.14 36.31 1.39
N VAL A 22 77.27 36.73 0.14
CA VAL A 22 76.10 37.07 -0.69
C VAL A 22 75.31 35.80 -1.02
N ALA A 23 75.96 34.71 -1.40
CA ALA A 23 75.31 33.44 -1.70
C ALA A 23 74.51 32.92 -0.50
N LYS A 24 75.12 32.88 0.69
CA LYS A 24 74.44 32.49 1.94
C LYS A 24 73.25 33.37 2.26
N ARG A 25 73.39 34.69 2.14
CA ARG A 25 72.29 35.63 2.41
C ARG A 25 71.16 35.48 1.39
N VAL A 26 71.47 35.22 0.12
CA VAL A 26 70.46 34.96 -0.92
C VAL A 26 69.74 33.64 -0.65
N GLU A 27 70.47 32.59 -0.27
CA GLU A 27 69.90 31.29 0.08
C GLU A 27 68.92 31.39 1.26
N GLU A 28 69.32 32.05 2.36
CA GLU A 28 68.45 32.28 3.52
C GLU A 28 67.17 33.06 3.17
N GLU A 29 67.28 34.09 2.32
CA GLU A 29 66.12 34.88 1.90
C GLU A 29 65.20 34.10 0.94
N LEU A 30 65.77 33.25 0.08
CA LEU A 30 65.00 32.35 -0.77
C LEU A 30 64.29 31.28 0.05
N GLU A 31 64.93 30.72 1.07
CA GLU A 31 64.35 29.72 1.97
C GLU A 31 63.18 30.31 2.76
N LYS A 32 63.34 31.50 3.36
CA LYS A 32 62.23 32.20 4.04
C LYS A 32 61.05 32.46 3.11
N ARG A 33 61.31 32.95 1.90
CA ARG A 33 60.25 33.18 0.91
C ARG A 33 59.56 31.90 0.49
N LYS A 34 60.32 30.80 0.34
CA LYS A 34 59.77 29.49 0.02
C LYS A 34 58.87 28.99 1.15
N ASP A 35 59.29 29.08 2.39
CA ASP A 35 58.49 28.69 3.56
C ASP A 35 57.21 29.52 3.70
N GLU A 36 57.28 30.82 3.45
CA GLU A 36 56.11 31.71 3.45
C GLU A 36 55.12 31.32 2.35
N ILE A 37 55.62 31.07 1.14
CA ILE A 37 54.79 30.62 0.01
C ILE A 37 54.16 29.26 0.31
N GLU A 38 54.93 28.29 0.82
CA GLU A 38 54.43 26.96 1.16
C GLU A 38 53.33 27.03 2.21
N ARG A 39 53.51 27.84 3.27
CA ARG A 39 52.48 28.03 4.29
C ARG A 39 51.20 28.64 3.73
N GLU A 40 51.32 29.64 2.87
CA GLU A 40 50.16 30.29 2.26
C GLU A 40 49.44 29.35 1.28
N VAL A 41 50.18 28.56 0.49
CA VAL A 41 49.62 27.54 -0.40
C VAL A 41 48.88 26.48 0.42
N LEU A 42 49.48 25.97 1.49
CA LEU A 42 48.85 25.00 2.38
C LEU A 42 47.55 25.56 2.97
N ARG A 43 47.57 26.79 3.48
CA ARG A 43 46.37 27.45 4.01
C ARG A 43 45.25 27.52 2.97
N ARG A 44 45.55 27.97 1.76
CA ARG A 44 44.55 28.08 0.68
C ARG A 44 43.99 26.73 0.26
N VAL A 45 44.84 25.70 0.18
CA VAL A 45 44.42 24.34 -0.15
C VAL A 45 43.51 23.77 0.95
N GLU A 46 43.86 23.97 2.22
CA GLU A 46 43.03 23.54 3.35
C GLU A 46 41.68 24.24 3.38
N GLU A 47 41.65 25.56 3.15
CA GLU A 47 40.41 26.34 3.06
C GLU A 47 39.53 25.87 1.91
N ALA A 48 40.11 25.68 0.71
CA ALA A 48 39.39 25.18 -0.45
C ALA A 48 38.84 23.77 -0.21
N LYS A 49 39.65 22.88 0.38
CA LYS A 49 39.23 21.53 0.74
C LYS A 49 38.08 21.56 1.75
N ARG A 50 38.15 22.41 2.77
CA ARG A 50 37.09 22.56 3.77
C ARG A 50 35.77 23.05 3.18
N ILE A 51 35.83 24.01 2.26
CA ILE A 51 34.64 24.50 1.55
C ILE A 51 34.03 23.39 0.70
N MET A 52 34.86 22.68 -0.07
CA MET A 52 34.42 21.59 -0.92
C MET A 52 33.81 20.44 -0.12
N GLU A 53 34.45 20.03 0.98
CA GLU A 53 33.93 18.99 1.88
C GLU A 53 32.59 19.39 2.49
N LYS A 54 32.44 20.64 2.94
CA LYS A 54 31.17 21.14 3.47
C LYS A 54 30.06 21.09 2.42
N GLN A 55 30.33 21.57 1.20
CA GLN A 55 29.37 21.55 0.10
C GLN A 55 28.97 20.12 -0.28
N LEU A 56 29.94 19.20 -0.35
CA LEU A 56 29.70 17.80 -0.66
C LEU A 56 28.83 17.13 0.41
N LEU A 57 29.09 17.39 1.70
CA LEU A 57 28.28 16.86 2.79
C LEU A 57 26.85 17.41 2.75
N GLU A 58 26.67 18.72 2.54
CA GLU A 58 25.34 19.33 2.42
C GLU A 58 24.55 18.77 1.23
N GLU A 59 25.21 18.55 0.09
CA GLU A 59 24.57 17.95 -1.09
C GLU A 59 24.18 16.49 -0.84
N LEU A 60 25.05 15.71 -0.20
CA LEU A 60 24.77 14.31 0.12
C LEU A 60 23.63 14.17 1.14
N GLU A 61 23.59 15.03 2.17
CA GLU A 61 22.47 15.08 3.11
C GLU A 61 21.17 15.44 2.41
N ARG A 62 21.19 16.41 1.51
CA ARG A 62 20.00 16.81 0.73
C ARG A 62 19.51 15.68 -0.18
N GLN A 63 20.43 15.00 -0.88
CA GLN A 63 20.08 13.85 -1.72
C GLN A 63 19.47 12.72 -0.88
N ARG A 64 20.07 12.39 0.27
CA ARG A 64 19.54 11.38 1.18
C ARG A 64 18.15 11.74 1.70
N GLN A 65 17.92 13.00 2.08
CA GLN A 65 16.59 13.46 2.51
C GLN A 65 15.56 13.39 1.38
N ALA A 66 15.95 13.78 0.17
CA ALA A 66 15.08 13.70 -1.00
C ALA A 66 14.71 12.24 -1.35
N GLU A 67 15.68 11.32 -1.28
CA GLU A 67 15.45 9.89 -1.50
C GLU A 67 14.51 9.30 -0.45
N LEU A 68 14.73 9.59 0.84
CA LEU A 68 13.86 9.14 1.91
C LEU A 68 12.44 9.72 1.78
N ALA A 69 12.31 10.99 1.41
CA ALA A 69 11.01 11.61 1.18
C ALA A 69 10.30 10.98 -0.03
N ALA A 70 11.02 10.72 -1.12
CA ALA A 70 10.47 10.05 -2.29
C ALA A 70 10.03 8.61 -1.98
N GLN A 71 10.81 7.88 -1.17
CA GLN A 71 10.45 6.54 -0.73
C GLN A 71 9.18 6.54 0.13
N LYS A 72 9.08 7.46 1.10
CA LYS A 72 7.89 7.62 1.93
C LYS A 72 6.66 7.97 1.11
N ALA A 73 6.78 8.91 0.17
CA ALA A 73 5.68 9.29 -0.70
C ALA A 73 5.18 8.11 -1.55
N ARG A 74 6.09 7.27 -2.07
CA ARG A 74 5.72 6.05 -2.80
C ARG A 74 5.03 5.02 -1.91
N GLU A 75 5.52 4.83 -0.68
CA GLU A 75 4.91 3.92 0.29
C GLU A 75 3.50 4.38 0.69
N GLU A 76 3.31 5.67 0.93
CA GLU A 76 2.00 6.27 1.22
C GLU A 76 1.03 6.12 0.04
N GLU A 77 1.50 6.34 -1.19
CA GLU A 77 0.68 6.15 -2.40
C GLU A 77 0.28 4.68 -2.57
N GLU A 78 1.20 3.74 -2.36
CA GLU A 78 0.90 2.31 -2.43
C GLU A 78 -0.07 1.89 -1.34
N ARG A 79 0.12 2.39 -0.11
CA ARG A 79 -0.80 2.16 1.00
C ARG A 79 -2.19 2.70 0.68
N ALA A 80 -2.31 3.92 0.17
CA ALA A 80 -3.59 4.51 -0.22
C ALA A 80 -4.30 3.67 -1.29
N LYS A 81 -3.56 3.18 -2.31
CA LYS A 81 -4.12 2.27 -3.33
C LYS A 81 -4.59 0.96 -2.73
N ARG A 82 -3.85 0.38 -1.79
CA ARG A 82 -4.25 -0.85 -1.09
C ARG A 82 -5.53 -0.65 -0.27
N GLU A 83 -5.60 0.44 0.48
CA GLU A 83 -6.80 0.80 1.27
C GLU A 83 -8.02 1.05 0.37
N GLU A 84 -7.83 1.68 -0.80
CA GLU A 84 -8.90 1.86 -1.79
C GLU A 84 -9.37 0.51 -2.38
N LEU A 85 -8.44 -0.36 -2.76
CA LEU A 85 -8.77 -1.70 -3.26
C LEU A 85 -9.49 -2.54 -2.21
N GLU A 86 -9.08 -2.47 -0.94
CA GLU A 86 -9.74 -3.16 0.16
C GLU A 86 -11.19 -2.67 0.33
N ARG A 87 -11.42 -1.36 0.30
CA ARG A 87 -12.79 -0.79 0.33
C ARG A 87 -13.66 -1.28 -0.82
N ILE A 88 -13.11 -1.32 -2.04
CA ILE A 88 -13.83 -1.81 -3.22
C ILE A 88 -14.19 -3.30 -3.04
N LEU A 89 -13.25 -4.11 -2.54
CA LEU A 89 -13.48 -5.53 -2.28
C LEU A 89 -14.53 -5.74 -1.19
N GLU A 90 -14.49 -4.99 -0.10
CA GLU A 90 -15.51 -5.03 0.95
C GLU A 90 -16.89 -4.67 0.42
N GLU A 91 -17.01 -3.60 -0.36
CA GLU A 91 -18.27 -3.19 -0.96
C GLU A 91 -18.80 -4.24 -1.94
N ASN A 92 -17.91 -4.85 -2.75
CA ASN A 92 -18.27 -5.91 -3.67
C ASN A 92 -18.75 -7.17 -2.93
N ASN A 93 -18.01 -7.60 -1.91
CA ASN A 93 -18.40 -8.73 -1.06
C ASN A 93 -19.74 -8.48 -0.37
N ARG A 94 -19.98 -7.27 0.13
CA ARG A 94 -21.26 -6.88 0.71
C ARG A 94 -22.40 -6.99 -0.30
N LYS A 95 -22.22 -6.47 -1.53
CA LYS A 95 -23.22 -6.58 -2.60
C LYS A 95 -23.51 -8.04 -2.96
N ILE A 96 -22.49 -8.89 -3.02
CA ILE A 96 -22.65 -10.34 -3.26
C ILE A 96 -23.43 -10.98 -2.12
N ALA A 97 -23.08 -10.71 -0.87
CA ALA A 97 -23.77 -11.25 0.29
C ALA A 97 -25.24 -10.83 0.34
N GLU A 98 -25.53 -9.55 0.07
CA GLU A 98 -26.90 -9.03 -0.01
C GLU A 98 -27.70 -9.69 -1.16
N ALA A 99 -27.09 -9.90 -2.33
CA ALA A 99 -27.73 -10.58 -3.44
C ALA A 99 -28.01 -12.06 -3.13
N GLN A 100 -27.07 -12.75 -2.49
CA GLN A 100 -27.24 -14.13 -2.04
C GLN A 100 -28.34 -14.26 -0.98
N ALA A 101 -28.39 -13.33 -0.01
CA ALA A 101 -29.43 -13.30 1.01
C ALA A 101 -30.82 -13.10 0.40
N LYS A 102 -30.97 -12.17 -0.56
CA LYS A 102 -32.24 -11.98 -1.29
C LYS A 102 -32.66 -13.23 -2.06
N LEU A 103 -31.73 -13.86 -2.77
CA LEU A 103 -32.01 -15.10 -3.51
C LEU A 103 -32.45 -16.22 -2.57
N ALA A 104 -31.79 -16.36 -1.41
CA ALA A 104 -32.16 -17.35 -0.40
C ALA A 104 -33.57 -17.06 0.18
N GLU A 105 -33.89 -15.79 0.44
CA GLU A 105 -35.22 -15.39 0.91
C GLU A 105 -36.31 -15.70 -0.12
N GLU A 106 -36.07 -15.42 -1.40
CA GLU A 106 -36.99 -15.77 -2.49
C GLU A 106 -37.19 -17.28 -2.61
N GLN A 107 -36.12 -18.07 -2.53
CA GLN A 107 -36.22 -19.53 -2.54
C GLN A 107 -37.05 -20.06 -1.36
N LEU A 108 -36.85 -19.50 -0.16
CA LEU A 108 -37.65 -19.87 1.02
C LEU A 108 -39.13 -19.54 0.84
N LYS A 109 -39.47 -18.36 0.29
CA LYS A 109 -40.86 -17.97 -0.01
C LYS A 109 -41.52 -18.95 -0.99
N ILE A 110 -40.82 -19.35 -2.04
CA ILE A 110 -41.33 -20.34 -3.01
C ILE A 110 -41.62 -21.68 -2.31
N VAL A 111 -40.72 -22.15 -1.45
CA VAL A 111 -40.91 -23.41 -0.72
C VAL A 111 -42.09 -23.33 0.25
N GLU A 112 -42.24 -22.22 0.98
CA GLU A 112 -43.38 -21.99 1.86
C GLU A 112 -44.71 -21.96 1.09
N GLU A 113 -44.74 -21.32 -0.07
CA GLU A 113 -45.92 -21.26 -0.93
C GLU A 113 -46.28 -22.64 -1.49
N GLN A 114 -45.30 -23.41 -1.95
CA GLN A 114 -45.53 -24.81 -2.35
C GLN A 114 -46.08 -25.66 -1.21
N ARG A 115 -45.58 -25.46 0.02
CA ARG A 115 -46.11 -26.14 1.21
C ARG A 115 -47.58 -25.78 1.46
N LYS A 116 -47.94 -24.49 1.38
CA LYS A 116 -49.33 -24.04 1.53
C LYS A 116 -50.25 -24.64 0.47
N ILE A 117 -49.85 -24.61 -0.80
CA ILE A 117 -50.61 -25.23 -1.90
C ILE A 117 -50.81 -26.73 -1.64
N HIS A 118 -49.78 -27.42 -1.17
CA HIS A 118 -49.88 -28.84 -0.84
C HIS A 118 -50.84 -29.09 0.33
N GLU A 119 -50.76 -28.30 1.40
CA GLU A 119 -51.70 -28.38 2.54
C GLU A 119 -53.16 -28.12 2.11
N GLU A 120 -53.40 -27.13 1.25
CA GLU A 120 -54.72 -26.83 0.68
C GLU A 120 -55.24 -27.96 -0.20
N ARG A 121 -54.41 -28.52 -1.09
CA ARG A 121 -54.76 -29.68 -1.91
C ARG A 121 -55.17 -30.88 -1.04
N MET A 122 -54.41 -31.16 0.02
CA MET A 122 -54.73 -32.25 0.94
C MET A 122 -56.05 -32.02 1.67
N LYS A 123 -56.35 -30.79 2.11
CA LYS A 123 -57.65 -30.46 2.71
C LYS A 123 -58.80 -30.65 1.72
N LEU A 124 -58.66 -30.12 0.50
CA LEU A 124 -59.69 -30.24 -0.54
C LEU A 124 -59.95 -31.71 -0.91
N GLU A 125 -58.89 -32.52 -1.00
CA GLU A 125 -59.01 -33.96 -1.26
C GLU A 125 -59.72 -34.69 -0.11
N GLN A 126 -59.41 -34.35 1.15
CA GLN A 126 -60.11 -34.90 2.31
C GLN A 126 -61.59 -34.50 2.34
N GLU A 127 -61.92 -33.24 2.04
CA GLU A 127 -63.30 -32.78 1.93
C GLU A 127 -64.06 -33.49 0.82
N ARG A 128 -63.45 -33.61 -0.36
CA ARG A 128 -64.04 -34.35 -1.49
C ARG A 128 -64.29 -35.82 -1.14
N GLN A 129 -63.35 -36.48 -0.46
CA GLN A 129 -63.55 -37.85 0.03
C GLN A 129 -64.67 -37.96 1.08
N ARG A 130 -64.82 -36.96 1.97
CA ARG A 130 -65.92 -36.92 2.94
C ARG A 130 -67.27 -36.75 2.24
N GLN A 131 -67.37 -35.80 1.31
CA GLN A 131 -68.57 -35.59 0.51
C GLN A 131 -68.95 -36.84 -0.28
N GLN A 132 -67.99 -37.48 -0.96
CA GLN A 132 -68.24 -38.74 -1.67
C GLN A 132 -68.75 -39.86 -0.74
N LYS A 133 -68.19 -39.98 0.47
CA LYS A 133 -68.67 -40.95 1.48
C LYS A 133 -70.08 -40.62 1.97
N GLU A 134 -70.41 -39.34 2.14
CA GLU A 134 -71.75 -38.89 2.55
C GLU A 134 -72.78 -39.12 1.43
N GLU A 135 -72.47 -38.73 0.20
CA GLU A 135 -73.28 -39.02 -0.99
C GLU A 135 -73.51 -40.52 -1.15
N GLN A 136 -72.45 -41.33 -1.01
CA GLN A 136 -72.56 -42.79 -1.08
C GLN A 136 -73.45 -43.35 0.05
N LYS A 137 -73.40 -42.79 1.27
CA LYS A 137 -74.31 -43.17 2.37
C LYS A 137 -75.77 -42.81 2.07
N ILE A 138 -76.02 -41.67 1.43
CA ILE A 138 -77.36 -41.26 0.99
C ILE A 138 -77.88 -42.22 -0.07
N ILE A 139 -77.08 -42.52 -1.10
CA ILE A 139 -77.44 -43.45 -2.19
C ILE A 139 -77.68 -44.88 -1.65
N LEU A 140 -76.82 -45.36 -0.76
CA LEU A 140 -76.94 -46.69 -0.13
C LEU A 140 -78.05 -46.74 0.95
N GLY A 141 -78.72 -45.62 1.27
CA GLY A 141 -79.80 -45.55 2.26
C GLY A 141 -79.38 -45.89 3.70
N LYS A 142 -78.07 -45.81 4.02
CA LYS A 142 -77.53 -46.13 5.34
C LYS A 142 -77.60 -44.90 6.25
N GLY A 143 -78.06 -45.09 7.50
CA GLY A 143 -78.07 -44.03 8.52
C GLY A 143 -79.30 -43.11 8.50
N LYS A 144 -80.52 -43.66 8.42
CA LYS A 144 -81.81 -42.92 8.41
C LYS A 144 -82.00 -41.94 7.23
N SER A 145 -81.15 -42.01 6.20
CA SER A 145 -81.16 -41.15 5.01
C SER A 145 -82.30 -41.46 4.02
N ARG A 146 -82.90 -42.65 4.08
CA ARG A 146 -84.02 -43.05 3.22
C ARG A 146 -85.33 -42.43 3.72
N PRO A 147 -86.03 -41.56 2.96
CA PRO A 147 -87.32 -41.02 3.35
C PRO A 147 -88.33 -42.16 3.52
N LYS A 148 -89.10 -42.15 4.61
CA LYS A 148 -90.19 -43.12 4.80
C LYS A 148 -91.31 -42.80 3.79
N LEU A 149 -91.32 -43.54 2.68
CA LEU A 149 -92.43 -43.53 1.73
C LEU A 149 -93.61 -44.27 2.37
N SER A 150 -94.62 -43.54 2.82
CA SER A 150 -95.91 -44.09 3.21
C SER A 150 -96.74 -44.35 1.95
N PHE A 151 -96.78 -45.60 1.49
CA PHE A 151 -97.73 -46.02 0.47
C PHE A 151 -99.05 -46.41 1.15
N SER A 152 -100.10 -45.61 0.97
CA SER A 152 -101.46 -46.06 1.27
C SER A 152 -101.93 -46.94 0.11
N LEU A 153 -101.97 -48.27 0.30
CA LEU A 153 -102.76 -49.12 -0.58
C LEU A 153 -104.23 -48.81 -0.32
N LYS A 154 -104.89 -48.14 -1.26
CA LYS A 154 -106.35 -48.14 -1.32
C LYS A 154 -106.76 -49.51 -1.86
N SER A 155 -107.27 -50.36 -0.97
CA SER A 155 -108.12 -51.49 -1.37
C SER A 155 -109.40 -50.90 -1.97
N GLN A 156 -109.67 -51.18 -3.24
CA GLN A 156 -111.04 -51.05 -3.78
C GLN A 156 -111.69 -52.44 -3.71
N ASP A 157 -112.90 -52.44 -3.18
CA ASP A 157 -113.80 -53.59 -3.01
C ASP A 157 -114.08 -54.38 -4.29
#